data_AF-A0A925KF09-F1
#
_entry.id   AF-A0A925KF09-F1
#
_cell.length_a   1.000
_cell.length_b   1.000
_cell.length_c   1.000
_cell.angle_alpha   90.00
_cell.angle_beta   90.00
_cell.angle_gamma   90.00
#
_symmetry.space_group_name_H-M   'P 1'
#
loop_
_entity.id
_entity.type
_entity.pdbx_description
1 polymer ?
#
loop_
_entity_poly.entity_id
_entity_poly.type
_entity_poly.pdbx_seq_one_letter_code
_entity_poly.pdbx_strand_id
1 'polypeptide(L)'
;MQRRRFVQHTAFGSAVGSAFGTALAAYGPAARAATPPTADGPYQWQSVPFGGGGFVDGFVFHPREKGLLYARTDIGGAYRFDPATQSWLPLLDHVSKADADLTGVLSLAVDPNDANRLYAACGLYPHTWSRDGALLASDDRGATWQVTELKIKLGGNWHGRGSGERLQVDPHLGDVLLLGSSQDGLLKSTDRGKSFTRMGGFAPRHVSLVLFDPASGKPGAASRSVYVGSHDQPGLYVSHDGGQTFAREPGAPAQVPQHAAFASDGT
;
A
#
# COMPACT_ATOMS: atom_id res chain seq x y z
N MET A 1 -2.26 -53.16 2.97
CA MET A 1 -0.85 -52.76 2.76
C MET A 1 -0.41 -51.87 3.92
N GLN A 2 0.87 -51.98 4.26
CA GLN A 2 1.49 -51.71 5.56
C GLN A 2 1.28 -50.32 6.18
N ARG A 3 0.93 -50.34 7.47
CA ARG A 3 1.28 -49.32 8.47
C ARG A 3 2.79 -49.35 8.72
N ARG A 4 3.41 -48.19 9.00
CA ARG A 4 4.58 -48.12 9.89
C ARG A 4 4.41 -46.99 10.90
N ARG A 5 4.43 -47.41 12.17
CA ARG A 5 4.58 -46.60 13.39
C ARG A 5 6.07 -46.38 13.66
N PHE A 6 6.38 -45.27 14.32
CA PHE A 6 7.45 -45.10 15.31
C PHE A 6 6.87 -44.09 16.34
N VAL A 7 7.04 -44.20 17.67
CA VAL A 7 8.23 -44.49 18.48
C VAL A 7 7.84 -45.22 19.77
N GLN A 8 8.79 -46.00 20.30
CA GLN A 8 8.74 -46.77 21.54
C GLN A 8 8.62 -45.88 22.80
N HIS A 9 7.69 -46.23 23.69
CA HIS A 9 7.85 -45.99 25.12
C HIS A 9 8.20 -47.33 25.78
N THR A 10 9.41 -47.45 26.31
CA THR A 10 9.79 -48.54 27.20
C THR A 10 9.13 -48.30 28.55
N ALA A 11 8.10 -49.09 28.86
CA ALA A 11 7.59 -49.26 30.21
C ALA A 11 8.26 -50.49 30.83
N PHE A 12 8.84 -50.34 32.02
CA PHE A 12 9.20 -51.45 32.89
C PHE A 12 8.33 -51.36 34.15
N GLY A 13 7.47 -52.37 34.35
CA GLY A 13 7.09 -52.87 35.68
C GLY A 13 7.81 -54.21 35.88
N SER A 14 7.99 -54.78 37.06
CA SER A 14 7.57 -54.46 38.44
C SER A 14 8.30 -55.48 39.34
N ALA A 15 8.75 -55.10 40.53
CA ALA A 15 8.91 -56.04 41.65
C ALA A 15 9.04 -55.28 42.98
N VAL A 16 8.28 -55.76 43.96
CA VAL A 16 8.19 -55.27 45.34
C VAL A 16 9.44 -55.70 46.11
N GLY A 17 10.06 -54.74 46.80
CA GLY A 17 11.14 -54.99 47.76
C GLY A 17 11.18 -53.84 48.77
N SER A 18 10.72 -54.11 49.99
CA SER A 18 10.74 -53.18 51.11
C SER A 18 12.17 -52.86 51.54
N ALA A 19 12.58 -51.60 51.39
CA ALA A 19 13.65 -50.99 52.18
C ALA A 19 13.41 -49.48 52.24
N PHE A 20 13.08 -48.98 53.42
CA PHE A 20 13.08 -47.54 53.71
C PHE A 20 14.53 -47.05 53.67
N GLY A 21 14.95 -46.51 52.53
CA GLY A 21 16.20 -45.77 52.37
C GLY A 21 15.89 -44.39 51.82
N THR A 22 15.94 -43.37 52.67
CA THR A 22 15.88 -41.96 52.27
C THR A 22 17.14 -41.60 51.48
N ALA A 23 17.13 -41.86 50.17
CA ALA A 23 18.11 -41.25 49.27
C ALA A 23 17.69 -39.79 49.04
N LEU A 24 18.39 -38.85 49.69
CA LEU A 24 18.37 -37.46 49.26
C LEU A 24 18.93 -37.39 47.84
N ALA A 25 18.06 -37.27 46.85
CA ALA A 25 18.46 -36.80 45.54
C ALA A 25 18.92 -35.35 45.71
N ALA A 26 20.22 -35.12 45.73
CA ALA A 26 20.77 -33.78 45.60
C ALA A 26 20.31 -33.23 44.25
N TYR A 27 19.35 -32.31 44.27
CA TYR A 27 19.06 -31.47 43.12
C TYR A 27 20.32 -30.64 42.84
N GLY A 28 21.14 -31.11 41.90
CA GLY A 28 22.14 -30.26 41.28
C GLY A 28 21.45 -29.03 40.70
N PRO A 29 22.08 -27.84 40.73
CA PRO A 29 21.51 -26.65 40.14
C PRO A 29 21.14 -26.97 38.68
N ALA A 30 19.89 -26.71 38.32
CA ALA A 30 19.44 -26.85 36.93
C ALA A 30 20.42 -26.09 36.04
N ALA A 31 21.03 -26.81 35.09
CA ALA A 31 21.92 -26.20 34.11
C ALA A 31 21.13 -25.08 33.42
N ARG A 32 21.53 -23.83 33.66
CA ARG A 32 20.93 -22.66 33.05
C ARG A 32 21.09 -22.86 31.54
N ALA A 33 19.97 -22.98 30.82
CA ALA A 33 20.01 -23.08 29.37
C ALA A 33 20.86 -21.92 28.85
N ALA A 34 21.95 -22.25 28.16
CA ALA A 34 22.81 -21.24 27.57
C ALA A 34 21.95 -20.40 26.64
N THR A 35 21.97 -19.08 26.83
CA THR A 35 21.38 -18.15 25.87
C THR A 35 21.97 -18.51 24.50
N PRO A 36 21.17 -18.82 23.48
CA PRO A 36 21.72 -19.08 22.16
C PRO A 36 22.58 -17.87 21.77
N PRO A 37 23.78 -18.09 21.23
CA PRO A 37 24.63 -16.99 20.81
C PRO A 37 23.83 -16.10 19.85
N THR A 38 23.76 -14.81 20.16
CA THR A 38 23.30 -13.82 19.20
C THR A 38 24.23 -13.93 18.00
N ALA A 39 23.68 -14.29 16.85
CA ALA A 39 24.44 -14.33 15.61
C ALA A 39 24.79 -12.88 15.24
N ASP A 40 25.93 -12.40 15.72
CA ASP A 40 26.46 -11.09 15.38
C ASP A 40 27.11 -11.17 14.00
N GLY A 41 26.42 -10.67 12.98
CA GLY A 41 26.91 -10.62 11.59
C GLY A 41 25.83 -10.17 10.62
N PRO A 42 26.21 -9.71 9.41
CA PRO A 42 25.24 -9.31 8.40
C PRO A 42 24.44 -10.52 7.92
N TYR A 43 23.10 -10.41 7.96
CA TYR A 43 22.21 -11.39 7.36
C TYR A 43 21.94 -11.06 5.89
N GLN A 44 21.86 -12.10 5.06
CA GLN A 44 21.31 -11.98 3.72
C GLN A 44 19.87 -12.49 3.75
N TRP A 45 18.92 -11.59 3.58
CA TRP A 45 17.50 -11.90 3.53
C TRP A 45 17.06 -12.12 2.09
N GLN A 46 16.32 -13.20 1.84
CA GLN A 46 15.71 -13.51 0.55
C GLN A 46 14.35 -14.16 0.77
N SER A 47 13.40 -13.90 -0.14
CA SER A 47 12.11 -14.59 -0.15
C SER A 47 12.27 -16.03 -0.61
N VAL A 48 11.55 -16.95 0.03
CA VAL A 48 11.36 -18.30 -0.52
C VAL A 48 10.54 -18.18 -1.82
N PRO A 49 10.96 -18.83 -2.92
CA PRO A 49 10.36 -18.62 -4.24
C PRO A 49 8.98 -19.28 -4.33
N PHE A 50 7.94 -18.55 -3.92
CA PHE A 50 6.55 -18.99 -4.01
C PHE A 50 5.82 -18.42 -5.24
N GLY A 51 6.22 -17.24 -5.72
CA GLY A 51 5.71 -16.65 -6.97
C GLY A 51 4.37 -15.91 -6.86
N GLY A 52 4.20 -15.05 -5.85
CA GLY A 52 2.98 -14.25 -5.65
C GLY A 52 1.96 -14.93 -4.75
N GLY A 53 0.69 -15.02 -5.17
CA GLY A 53 -0.40 -15.68 -4.42
C GLY A 53 -1.34 -14.73 -3.65
N GLY A 54 -1.01 -13.44 -3.56
CA GLY A 54 -1.89 -12.38 -3.04
C GLY A 54 -2.63 -11.62 -4.15
N PHE A 55 -3.38 -10.59 -3.77
CA PHE A 55 -4.09 -9.73 -4.71
C PHE A 55 -3.24 -8.51 -5.09
N VAL A 56 -2.77 -8.49 -6.33
CA VAL A 56 -2.20 -7.29 -6.97
C VAL A 56 -3.38 -6.50 -7.54
N ASP A 57 -3.61 -5.31 -7.00
CA ASP A 57 -4.83 -4.55 -7.21
C ASP A 57 -4.61 -3.22 -7.94
N GLY A 58 -3.38 -2.96 -8.41
CA GLY A 58 -3.10 -1.85 -9.32
C GLY A 58 -1.71 -1.91 -9.95
N PHE A 59 -1.61 -1.37 -11.16
CA PHE A 59 -0.36 -1.18 -11.90
C PHE A 59 -0.26 0.28 -12.37
N VAL A 60 0.91 0.89 -12.25
CA VAL A 60 1.18 2.27 -12.69
C VAL A 60 2.42 2.30 -13.55
N PHE A 61 2.24 2.68 -14.82
CA PHE A 61 3.33 2.90 -15.77
C PHE A 61 3.75 4.37 -15.75
N HIS A 62 5.05 4.63 -15.81
CA HIS A 62 5.52 5.99 -16.05
C HIS A 62 5.23 6.40 -17.50
N PRO A 63 4.51 7.52 -17.76
CA PRO A 63 4.02 7.84 -19.10
C PRO A 63 5.14 8.27 -20.07
N ARG A 64 6.31 8.65 -19.56
CA ARG A 64 7.44 9.14 -20.36
C ARG A 64 8.74 8.35 -20.18
N GLU A 65 8.71 7.27 -19.40
CA GLU A 65 9.90 6.44 -19.20
C GLU A 65 9.58 4.98 -19.49
N LYS A 66 10.13 4.50 -20.61
CA LYS A 66 9.88 3.14 -21.07
C LYS A 66 10.43 2.12 -20.08
N GLY A 67 9.60 1.17 -19.70
CA GLY A 67 9.98 0.07 -18.80
C GLY A 67 9.89 0.40 -17.31
N LEU A 68 9.55 1.64 -16.95
CA LEU A 68 9.30 2.00 -15.56
C LEU A 68 7.85 1.68 -15.18
N LEU A 69 7.68 0.65 -14.36
CA LEU A 69 6.39 0.09 -13.95
C LEU A 69 6.41 -0.21 -12.45
N TYR A 70 5.30 0.14 -11.80
CA TYR A 70 5.04 -0.17 -10.40
C TYR A 70 3.78 -1.02 -10.25
N ALA A 71 3.75 -1.82 -9.20
CA ALA A 71 2.58 -2.56 -8.76
C ALA A 71 2.27 -2.21 -7.30
N ARG A 72 0.98 -2.16 -6.96
CA ARG A 72 0.50 -2.08 -5.59
C ARG A 72 -0.31 -3.32 -5.23
N THR A 73 -0.36 -3.59 -3.94
CA THR A 73 -1.08 -4.73 -3.38
C THR A 73 -1.85 -4.30 -2.15
N ASP A 74 -2.85 -5.11 -1.79
CA ASP A 74 -3.77 -4.78 -0.70
C ASP A 74 -3.14 -4.92 0.69
N ILE A 75 -2.20 -5.85 0.89
CA ILE A 75 -1.53 -6.07 2.18
C ILE A 75 -0.01 -6.22 2.10
N GLY A 76 0.56 -6.33 0.89
CA GLY A 76 1.95 -6.73 0.64
C GLY A 76 2.87 -5.62 0.17
N GLY A 77 2.45 -4.36 0.32
CA GLY A 77 3.21 -3.19 -0.09
C GLY A 77 3.17 -2.89 -1.59
N ALA A 78 4.20 -2.19 -2.06
CA ALA A 78 4.39 -1.82 -3.46
C ALA A 78 5.70 -2.39 -4.01
N TYR A 79 5.73 -2.57 -5.33
CA TYR A 79 6.86 -3.14 -6.05
C TYR A 79 7.21 -2.30 -7.28
N ARG A 80 8.49 -2.29 -7.67
CA ARG A 80 8.96 -1.78 -8.96
C ARG A 80 9.45 -2.93 -9.83
N PHE A 81 9.07 -2.94 -11.09
CA PHE A 81 9.57 -3.92 -12.05
C PHE A 81 11.01 -3.58 -12.45
N ASP A 82 11.89 -4.58 -12.44
CA ASP A 82 13.23 -4.50 -13.02
C ASP A 82 13.27 -5.25 -14.36
N PRO A 83 13.33 -4.54 -15.50
CA PRO A 83 13.37 -5.17 -16.82
C PRO A 83 14.66 -5.94 -17.08
N ALA A 84 15.77 -5.65 -16.39
CA ALA A 84 17.04 -6.35 -16.60
C ALA A 84 17.01 -7.77 -16.03
N THR A 85 16.35 -7.95 -14.88
CA THR A 85 16.22 -9.25 -14.20
C THR A 85 14.84 -9.89 -14.38
N GLN A 86 13.91 -9.18 -15.03
CA GLN A 86 12.50 -9.56 -15.18
C GLN A 86 11.83 -9.91 -13.85
N SER A 87 12.14 -9.13 -12.81
CA SER A 87 11.72 -9.38 -11.42
C SER A 87 11.06 -8.15 -10.80
N TRP A 88 10.42 -8.36 -9.64
CA TRP A 88 9.79 -7.28 -8.87
C TRP A 88 10.63 -6.99 -7.62
N LEU A 89 11.00 -5.73 -7.45
CA LEU A 89 11.72 -5.22 -6.29
C LEU A 89 10.71 -4.72 -5.26
N PRO A 90 10.67 -5.27 -4.03
CA PRO A 90 9.82 -4.75 -2.96
C PRO A 90 10.32 -3.36 -2.52
N LEU A 91 9.39 -2.43 -2.31
CA LEU A 91 9.73 -1.03 -2.00
C LEU A 91 9.47 -0.66 -0.54
N LEU A 92 8.76 -1.52 0.21
CA LEU A 92 8.26 -1.24 1.57
C LEU A 92 8.77 -2.21 2.65
N ASP A 93 9.82 -2.99 2.39
CA ASP A 93 10.39 -3.93 3.38
C ASP A 93 10.99 -3.25 4.62
N HIS A 94 11.20 -1.93 4.55
CA HIS A 94 11.63 -1.11 5.67
C HIS A 94 10.50 -0.82 6.68
N VAL A 95 9.24 -1.08 6.32
CA VAL A 95 8.07 -0.83 7.19
C VAL A 95 8.14 -1.77 8.39
N SER A 96 8.11 -1.18 9.59
CA SER A 96 8.20 -1.91 10.83
C SER A 96 6.87 -2.58 11.20
N LYS A 97 6.91 -3.53 12.16
CA LYS A 97 5.69 -4.12 12.73
C LYS A 97 4.73 -3.06 13.33
N ALA A 98 5.26 -1.97 13.89
CA ALA A 98 4.43 -0.92 14.47
C ALA A 98 3.62 -0.16 13.40
N ASP A 99 4.12 -0.14 12.17
CA ASP A 99 3.54 0.56 11.03
C ASP A 99 3.00 -0.40 9.96
N ALA A 100 2.72 -1.66 10.34
CA ALA A 100 2.32 -2.70 9.40
C ALA A 100 1.10 -2.32 8.54
N ASP A 101 0.19 -1.48 9.03
CA ASP A 101 -0.94 -1.00 8.23
C ASP A 101 -0.51 -0.15 7.01
N LEU A 102 0.72 0.36 6.96
CA LEU A 102 1.25 1.07 5.80
C LEU A 102 1.62 0.14 4.63
N THR A 103 1.62 -1.19 4.83
CA THR A 103 1.77 -2.13 3.72
C THR A 103 0.51 -2.24 2.85
N GLY A 104 -0.63 -1.71 3.31
CA GLY A 104 -1.80 -1.54 2.45
C GLY A 104 -1.63 -0.31 1.56
N VAL A 105 -1.42 -0.52 0.26
CA VAL A 105 -1.17 0.58 -0.69
C VAL A 105 -2.45 0.87 -1.46
N LEU A 106 -3.20 1.88 -1.02
CA LEU A 106 -4.47 2.29 -1.64
C LEU A 106 -4.27 2.84 -3.05
N SER A 107 -3.17 3.55 -3.28
CA SER A 107 -2.88 4.13 -4.59
C SER A 107 -1.41 4.49 -4.75
N LEU A 108 -0.93 4.45 -5.98
CA LEU A 108 0.38 4.95 -6.40
C LEU A 108 0.21 6.11 -7.39
N ALA A 109 1.13 7.07 -7.35
CA ALA A 109 1.22 8.12 -8.36
C ALA A 109 2.68 8.41 -8.73
N VAL A 110 2.91 8.67 -10.01
CA VAL A 110 4.20 9.12 -10.55
C VAL A 110 4.10 10.58 -10.97
N ASP A 111 5.19 11.33 -10.90
CA ASP A 111 5.26 12.65 -11.53
C ASP A 111 5.62 12.46 -13.03
N PRO A 112 4.73 12.79 -13.99
CA PRO A 112 5.00 12.59 -15.40
C PRO A 112 6.18 13.43 -15.94
N ASN A 113 6.64 14.43 -15.18
CA ASN A 113 7.78 15.27 -15.53
C ASN A 113 9.05 14.94 -14.75
N ASP A 114 8.99 14.02 -13.79
CA ASP A 114 10.14 13.56 -13.00
C ASP A 114 10.01 12.06 -12.69
N ALA A 115 10.68 11.24 -13.50
CA ALA A 115 10.59 9.79 -13.38
C ALA A 115 11.21 9.20 -12.10
N ASN A 116 11.91 10.00 -11.29
CA ASN A 116 12.40 9.56 -10.00
C ASN A 116 11.35 9.71 -8.89
N ARG A 117 10.32 10.55 -9.12
CA ARG A 117 9.27 10.83 -8.14
C ARG A 117 8.20 9.74 -8.17
N LEU A 118 8.01 9.14 -7.00
CA LEU A 118 6.95 8.18 -6.73
C LEU A 118 6.26 8.54 -5.42
N TYR A 119 4.94 8.44 -5.40
CA TYR A 119 4.12 8.63 -4.23
C TYR A 119 3.27 7.39 -3.97
N ALA A 120 3.10 7.02 -2.70
CA ALA A 120 2.23 5.94 -2.26
C ALA A 120 1.29 6.43 -1.15
N ALA A 121 -0.01 6.23 -1.33
CA ALA A 121 -1.01 6.49 -0.30
C ALA A 121 -1.26 5.18 0.47
N CYS A 122 -0.81 5.13 1.73
CA CYS A 122 -0.70 3.90 2.51
C CYS A 122 -1.63 3.89 3.74
N GLY A 123 -2.25 2.75 4.02
CA GLY A 123 -3.13 2.48 5.15
C GLY A 123 -4.08 1.33 4.83
N LEU A 124 -4.27 0.37 5.74
CA LEU A 124 -5.06 -0.84 5.45
C LEU A 124 -6.57 -0.64 5.55
N TYR A 125 -7.06 -0.04 6.64
CA TYR A 125 -8.49 -0.04 6.96
C TYR A 125 -9.01 1.33 7.43
N PRO A 126 -10.18 1.76 6.92
CA PRO A 126 -10.85 2.98 7.35
C PRO A 126 -11.66 2.77 8.65
N HIS A 127 -11.02 2.22 9.68
CA HIS A 127 -11.62 1.94 10.99
C HIS A 127 -10.77 2.44 12.15
N THR A 128 -11.41 2.78 13.27
CA THR A 128 -10.76 3.31 14.49
C THR A 128 -9.67 2.42 15.09
N TRP A 129 -9.70 1.12 14.84
CA TRP A 129 -8.70 0.16 15.31
C TRP A 129 -7.45 0.07 14.43
N SER A 130 -7.48 0.63 13.21
CA SER A 130 -6.33 0.75 12.32
C SER A 130 -5.69 2.13 12.49
N ARG A 131 -4.39 2.26 12.23
CA ARG A 131 -3.72 3.58 12.30
C ARG A 131 -4.24 4.52 11.21
N ASP A 132 -3.93 5.80 11.36
CA ASP A 132 -4.14 6.76 10.28
C ASP A 132 -3.20 6.45 9.11
N GLY A 133 -3.66 6.79 7.90
CA GLY A 133 -2.89 6.62 6.69
C GLY A 133 -1.77 7.65 6.57
N ALA A 134 -0.81 7.32 5.71
CA ALA A 134 0.32 8.18 5.39
C ALA A 134 0.51 8.29 3.88
N LEU A 135 1.05 9.43 3.44
CA LEU A 135 1.65 9.55 2.12
C LEU A 135 3.15 9.28 2.26
N LEU A 136 3.66 8.32 1.50
CA LEU A 136 5.08 8.08 1.32
C LEU A 136 5.50 8.73 0.01
N ALA A 137 6.50 9.61 0.05
CA ALA A 137 7.05 10.29 -1.12
C ALA A 137 8.52 9.89 -1.32
N SER A 138 8.88 9.48 -2.53
CA SER A 138 10.23 9.07 -2.91
C SER A 138 10.81 9.99 -3.99
N ASP A 139 12.12 10.17 -3.91
CA ASP A 139 12.98 10.91 -4.86
C ASP A 139 13.89 9.98 -5.68
N ASP A 140 13.74 8.67 -5.50
CA ASP A 140 14.66 7.64 -6.01
C ASP A 140 13.91 6.36 -6.41
N ARG A 141 12.70 6.55 -6.98
CA ARG A 141 11.86 5.47 -7.53
C ARG A 141 11.46 4.41 -6.50
N GLY A 142 11.29 4.83 -5.25
CA GLY A 142 10.84 4.01 -4.13
C GLY A 142 11.95 3.30 -3.34
N ALA A 143 13.22 3.67 -3.52
CA ALA A 143 14.31 3.10 -2.72
C ALA A 143 14.34 3.69 -1.30
N THR A 144 14.05 4.99 -1.16
CA THR A 144 13.86 5.68 0.11
C THR A 144 12.58 6.52 0.09
N TRP A 145 12.04 6.80 1.29
CA TRP A 145 10.74 7.44 1.45
C TRP A 145 10.75 8.49 2.55
N GLN A 146 10.10 9.62 2.27
CA GLN A 146 9.70 10.61 3.25
C GLN A 146 8.22 10.35 3.60
N VAL A 147 7.90 10.27 4.89
CA VAL A 147 6.56 9.92 5.37
C VAL A 147 5.82 11.17 5.85
N THR A 148 4.60 11.38 5.34
CA THR A 148 3.67 12.43 5.80
C THR A 148 2.40 11.80 6.36
N GLU A 149 2.09 12.07 7.62
CA GLU A 149 0.87 11.59 8.29
C GLU A 149 -0.36 12.38 7.82
N LEU A 150 -1.41 11.68 7.34
CA LEU A 150 -2.59 12.33 6.72
C LEU A 150 -3.72 12.66 7.71
N LYS A 151 -3.65 12.18 8.96
CA LYS A 151 -4.70 12.35 10.01
C LYS A 151 -6.11 11.95 9.58
N ILE A 152 -6.17 11.03 8.62
CA ILE A 152 -7.36 10.35 8.11
C ILE A 152 -7.02 8.88 7.92
N LYS A 153 -8.01 8.05 7.64
CA LYS A 153 -7.78 6.62 7.38
C LYS A 153 -7.90 6.30 5.90
N LEU A 154 -7.02 5.41 5.44
CA LEU A 154 -7.04 4.88 4.08
C LEU A 154 -7.39 3.39 4.11
N GLY A 155 -7.95 2.90 3.01
CA GLY A 155 -8.52 1.56 2.88
C GLY A 155 -7.85 0.70 1.83
N GLY A 156 -6.53 0.52 1.91
CA GLY A 156 -5.74 -0.33 1.02
C GLY A 156 -6.18 -1.80 1.00
N ASN A 157 -6.78 -2.30 2.09
CA ASN A 157 -7.44 -3.61 2.13
C ASN A 157 -8.96 -3.51 2.40
N TRP A 158 -9.59 -2.45 1.89
CA TRP A 158 -11.04 -2.24 2.00
C TRP A 158 -11.79 -2.61 0.71
N HIS A 159 -13.12 -2.55 0.76
CA HIS A 159 -13.96 -2.61 -0.42
C HIS A 159 -13.60 -1.48 -1.40
N GLY A 160 -13.52 -1.82 -2.69
CA GLY A 160 -13.15 -0.88 -3.73
C GLY A 160 -11.65 -0.66 -3.90
N ARG A 161 -10.75 -1.32 -3.15
CA ARG A 161 -9.28 -1.15 -3.30
C ARG A 161 -8.75 -1.35 -4.73
N GLY A 162 -9.42 -2.17 -5.54
CA GLY A 162 -9.10 -2.35 -6.96
C GLY A 162 -9.44 -1.15 -7.86
N SER A 163 -10.34 -0.24 -7.46
CA SER A 163 -10.58 0.98 -8.24
C SER A 163 -9.47 2.01 -8.05
N GLY A 164 -9.29 2.86 -9.05
CA GLY A 164 -8.29 3.91 -9.02
C GLY A 164 -7.63 4.15 -10.39
N GLU A 165 -6.50 4.85 -10.42
CA GLU A 165 -5.76 5.36 -9.23
C GLU A 165 -6.49 6.52 -8.52
N ARG A 166 -6.33 6.60 -7.19
CA ARG A 166 -6.94 7.65 -6.34
C ARG A 166 -5.99 8.79 -6.02
N LEU A 167 -4.70 8.53 -6.09
CA LEU A 167 -3.65 9.53 -5.98
C LEU A 167 -3.20 9.92 -7.40
N GLN A 168 -3.09 11.21 -7.66
CA GLN A 168 -2.58 11.74 -8.93
C GLN A 168 -1.69 12.96 -8.69
N VAL A 169 -0.63 13.08 -9.50
CA VAL A 169 0.20 14.29 -9.61
C VAL A 169 -0.32 15.10 -10.79
N ASP A 170 -0.47 16.42 -10.63
CA ASP A 170 -0.86 17.29 -11.73
C ASP A 170 0.21 17.27 -12.84
N PRO A 171 -0.15 16.93 -14.10
CA PRO A 171 0.82 16.77 -15.17
C PRO A 171 1.51 18.06 -15.60
N HIS A 172 1.04 19.22 -15.16
CA HIS A 172 1.61 20.53 -15.50
C HIS A 172 2.29 21.23 -14.32
N LEU A 173 2.05 20.77 -13.10
CA LEU A 173 2.61 21.37 -11.88
C LEU A 173 2.78 20.30 -10.79
N GLY A 174 3.94 19.63 -10.76
CA GLY A 174 4.21 18.49 -9.87
C GLY A 174 4.15 18.77 -8.36
N ASP A 175 3.98 20.03 -7.96
CA ASP A 175 3.70 20.41 -6.57
C ASP A 175 2.25 20.09 -6.15
N VAL A 176 1.35 19.96 -7.13
CA VAL A 176 -0.08 19.72 -6.91
C VAL A 176 -0.38 18.24 -7.00
N LEU A 177 -0.91 17.69 -5.91
CA LEU A 177 -1.40 16.32 -5.85
C LEU A 177 -2.87 16.31 -5.45
N LEU A 178 -3.62 15.35 -5.98
CA LEU A 178 -4.97 15.03 -5.51
C LEU A 178 -5.00 13.62 -4.96
N LEU A 179 -5.67 13.44 -3.83
CA LEU A 179 -5.91 12.15 -3.20
C LEU A 179 -7.41 11.97 -2.95
N GLY A 180 -7.99 11.00 -3.64
CA GLY A 180 -9.29 10.44 -3.32
C GLY A 180 -9.19 9.54 -2.08
N SER A 181 -9.86 9.92 -0.99
CA SER A 181 -9.83 9.14 0.24
C SER A 181 -10.97 8.11 0.32
N SER A 182 -10.82 7.16 1.25
CA SER A 182 -11.83 6.15 1.51
C SER A 182 -13.06 6.70 2.23
N GLN A 183 -12.96 7.76 3.05
CA GLN A 183 -14.07 8.28 3.86
C GLN A 183 -14.11 9.81 4.02
N ASP A 184 -13.14 10.56 3.51
CA ASP A 184 -12.94 11.99 3.79
C ASP A 184 -13.06 12.88 2.54
N GLY A 185 -13.51 12.30 1.42
CA GLY A 185 -13.69 12.98 0.15
C GLY A 185 -12.37 13.17 -0.62
N LEU A 186 -12.33 14.24 -1.41
CA LEU A 186 -11.17 14.61 -2.22
C LEU A 186 -10.25 15.56 -1.45
N LEU A 187 -8.96 15.27 -1.44
CA LEU A 187 -7.93 16.04 -0.77
C LEU A 187 -6.95 16.60 -1.79
N LYS A 188 -6.42 17.79 -1.53
CA LYS A 188 -5.42 18.45 -2.36
C LYS A 188 -4.19 18.82 -1.56
N SER A 189 -3.03 18.55 -2.13
CA SER A 189 -1.75 19.13 -1.73
C SER A 189 -1.30 20.14 -2.78
N THR A 190 -0.58 21.16 -2.33
CA THR A 190 0.13 22.13 -3.18
C THR A 190 1.60 22.24 -2.79
N ASP A 191 2.12 21.24 -2.09
CA ASP A 191 3.47 21.20 -1.50
C ASP A 191 4.13 19.83 -1.65
N ARG A 192 3.83 19.13 -2.77
CA ARG A 192 4.33 17.77 -3.07
C ARG A 192 3.96 16.72 -2.02
N GLY A 193 2.76 16.86 -1.45
CA GLY A 193 2.21 15.88 -0.52
C GLY A 193 2.68 16.03 0.92
N LYS A 194 3.30 17.16 1.30
CA LYS A 194 3.70 17.43 2.70
C LYS A 194 2.51 17.83 3.57
N SER A 195 1.45 18.38 2.97
CA SER A 195 0.19 18.64 3.64
C SER A 195 -0.98 18.48 2.65
N PHE A 196 -2.16 18.17 3.20
CA PHE A 196 -3.37 18.01 2.41
C PHE A 196 -4.52 18.80 3.04
N THR A 197 -5.34 19.39 2.19
CA THR A 197 -6.59 20.07 2.57
C THR A 197 -7.76 19.44 1.82
N ARG A 198 -8.88 19.24 2.51
CA ARG A 198 -10.11 18.75 1.88
C ARG A 198 -10.69 19.77 0.91
N MET A 199 -11.05 19.32 -0.28
CA MET A 199 -11.67 20.13 -1.32
C MET A 199 -13.17 20.27 -1.06
N GLY A 200 -13.59 21.43 -0.56
CA GLY A 200 -15.00 21.71 -0.23
C GLY A 200 -15.95 21.67 -1.43
N GLY A 201 -15.44 21.88 -2.65
CA GLY A 201 -16.23 21.81 -3.89
C GLY A 201 -16.72 20.40 -4.25
N PHE A 202 -16.16 19.35 -3.65
CA PHE A 202 -16.57 17.96 -3.87
C PHE A 202 -17.32 17.43 -2.64
N ALA A 203 -18.64 17.25 -2.79
CA ALA A 203 -19.50 16.81 -1.70
C ALA A 203 -19.32 15.32 -1.29
N PRO A 204 -19.18 14.35 -2.21
CA PRO A 204 -19.07 12.94 -1.84
C PRO A 204 -17.83 12.63 -0.97
N ARG A 205 -17.94 11.57 -0.17
CA ARG A 205 -16.91 11.21 0.83
C ARG A 205 -16.07 9.99 0.42
N HIS A 206 -16.60 9.12 -0.43
CA HIS A 206 -15.93 7.89 -0.84
C HIS A 206 -15.49 8.01 -2.30
N VAL A 207 -14.20 8.30 -2.53
CA VAL A 207 -13.66 8.51 -3.89
C VAL A 207 -13.16 7.19 -4.47
N SER A 208 -13.54 6.88 -5.72
CA SER A 208 -13.14 5.66 -6.41
C SER A 208 -11.91 5.85 -7.31
N LEU A 209 -11.79 7.01 -7.95
CA LEU A 209 -10.65 7.38 -8.81
C LEU A 209 -10.52 8.90 -8.91
N VAL A 210 -9.34 9.36 -9.32
CA VAL A 210 -9.06 10.76 -9.68
C VAL A 210 -8.27 10.75 -10.99
N LEU A 211 -8.57 11.69 -11.89
CA LEU A 211 -7.84 11.86 -13.15
C LEU A 211 -7.76 13.33 -13.54
N PHE A 212 -6.54 13.85 -13.73
CA PHE A 212 -6.32 15.16 -14.34
C PHE A 212 -6.43 15.06 -15.85
N ASP A 213 -7.12 16.02 -16.48
CA ASP A 213 -7.08 16.18 -17.92
C ASP A 213 -5.79 16.92 -18.33
N PRO A 214 -4.82 16.25 -18.99
CA PRO A 214 -3.56 16.87 -19.38
C PRO A 214 -3.73 17.92 -20.49
N ALA A 215 -4.86 18.02 -21.19
CA ALA A 215 -5.12 19.08 -22.16
C ALA A 215 -5.58 20.40 -21.50
N SER A 216 -5.97 20.34 -20.22
CA SER A 216 -6.61 21.46 -19.51
C SER A 216 -5.63 22.40 -18.78
N GLY A 217 -4.32 22.20 -18.94
CA GLY A 217 -3.27 22.95 -18.25
C GLY A 217 -2.15 23.43 -19.17
N LYS A 218 -1.21 24.17 -18.60
CA LYS A 218 0.02 24.63 -19.25
C LYS A 218 1.18 24.43 -18.28
N PRO A 219 2.40 24.13 -18.75
CA PRO A 219 3.55 23.94 -17.87
C PRO A 219 3.72 25.07 -16.85
N GLY A 220 3.84 24.72 -15.57
CA GLY A 220 3.96 25.67 -14.47
C GLY A 220 2.64 26.20 -13.91
N ALA A 221 1.49 25.79 -14.47
CA ALA A 221 0.16 26.13 -13.98
C ALA A 221 -0.67 24.88 -13.73
N ALA A 222 -1.47 24.88 -12.67
CA ALA A 222 -2.33 23.75 -12.35
C ALA A 222 -3.36 23.48 -13.46
N SER A 223 -3.63 22.20 -13.69
CA SER A 223 -4.66 21.71 -14.59
C SER A 223 -6.04 22.20 -14.15
N ARG A 224 -6.88 22.60 -15.11
CA ARG A 224 -8.22 23.12 -14.83
C ARG A 224 -9.26 22.03 -14.71
N SER A 225 -9.16 21.00 -15.53
CA SER A 225 -10.14 19.92 -15.61
C SER A 225 -9.69 18.71 -14.81
N VAL A 226 -10.57 18.23 -13.93
CA VAL A 226 -10.34 17.05 -13.07
C VAL A 226 -11.59 16.20 -13.02
N TYR A 227 -11.43 14.91 -13.27
CA TYR A 227 -12.47 13.89 -13.16
C TYR A 227 -12.32 13.10 -11.86
N VAL A 228 -13.43 12.85 -11.17
CA VAL A 228 -13.47 12.20 -9.86
C VAL A 228 -14.64 11.22 -9.81
N GLY A 229 -14.34 9.96 -9.52
CA GLY A 229 -15.38 8.93 -9.31
C GLY A 229 -15.83 8.85 -7.85
N SER A 230 -17.12 8.57 -7.62
CA SER A 230 -17.68 8.39 -6.26
C SER A 230 -18.31 7.01 -6.08
N HIS A 231 -18.15 6.43 -4.88
CA HIS A 231 -18.82 5.21 -4.43
C HIS A 231 -20.18 5.49 -3.74
N ASP A 232 -20.27 6.51 -2.91
CA ASP A 232 -21.45 6.83 -2.09
C ASP A 232 -22.53 7.63 -2.82
N GLN A 233 -22.15 8.34 -3.86
CA GLN A 233 -23.07 8.88 -4.87
C GLN A 233 -22.62 8.41 -6.25
N PRO A 234 -22.86 7.14 -6.61
CA PRO A 234 -22.29 6.52 -7.81
C PRO A 234 -22.34 7.40 -9.05
N GLY A 235 -21.18 7.62 -9.65
CA GLY A 235 -21.04 8.39 -10.89
C GLY A 235 -19.67 9.05 -11.03
N LEU A 236 -19.43 9.56 -12.23
CA LEU A 236 -18.27 10.39 -12.56
C LEU A 236 -18.65 11.87 -12.39
N TYR A 237 -17.77 12.63 -11.74
CA TYR A 237 -17.91 14.06 -11.55
C TYR A 237 -16.73 14.76 -12.23
N VAL A 238 -16.95 15.97 -12.72
CA VAL A 238 -15.95 16.79 -13.39
C VAL A 238 -15.93 18.19 -12.79
N SER A 239 -14.73 18.75 -12.66
CA SER A 239 -14.48 20.17 -12.46
C SER A 239 -13.79 20.73 -13.70
N HIS A 240 -14.04 21.99 -14.04
CA HIS A 240 -13.34 22.75 -15.11
C HIS A 240 -12.71 24.06 -14.60
N ASP A 241 -12.67 24.24 -13.27
CA ASP A 241 -12.22 25.46 -12.59
C ASP A 241 -11.10 25.18 -11.55
N GLY A 242 -10.36 24.08 -11.74
CA GLY A 242 -9.26 23.68 -10.86
C GLY A 242 -9.72 23.03 -9.56
N GLY A 243 -10.93 22.47 -9.55
CA GLY A 243 -11.55 21.79 -8.42
C GLY A 243 -12.28 22.70 -7.44
N GLN A 244 -12.66 23.92 -7.85
CA GLN A 244 -13.47 24.81 -7.02
C GLN A 244 -14.93 24.32 -6.98
N THR A 245 -15.45 23.85 -8.12
CA THR A 245 -16.78 23.26 -8.23
C THR A 245 -16.74 21.94 -9.01
N PHE A 246 -17.64 21.02 -8.67
CA PHE A 246 -17.80 19.74 -9.35
C PHE A 246 -19.26 19.52 -9.74
N ALA A 247 -19.49 19.02 -10.95
CA ALA A 247 -20.79 18.57 -11.46
C ALA A 247 -20.69 17.12 -11.93
N ARG A 248 -21.83 16.42 -12.05
CA ARG A 248 -21.84 15.09 -12.68
C ARG A 248 -21.46 15.22 -14.15
N GLU A 249 -20.62 14.32 -14.63
CA GLU A 249 -20.26 14.24 -16.05
C GLU A 249 -21.51 13.91 -16.88
N PRO A 250 -21.91 14.77 -17.83
CA PRO A 250 -23.07 14.51 -18.67
C PRO A 250 -22.95 13.19 -19.43
N GLY A 251 -24.00 12.37 -19.38
CA GLY A 251 -24.04 11.09 -20.09
C GLY A 251 -23.27 9.95 -19.42
N ALA A 252 -22.49 10.21 -18.36
CA ALA A 252 -21.87 9.14 -17.59
C ALA A 252 -22.93 8.30 -16.85
N PRO A 253 -22.81 6.96 -16.84
CA PRO A 253 -23.74 6.11 -16.11
C PRO A 253 -23.65 6.37 -14.60
N ALA A 254 -24.77 6.21 -13.89
CA ALA A 254 -24.83 6.29 -12.43
C ALA A 254 -24.27 5.02 -11.75
N GLN A 255 -23.09 4.58 -12.19
CA GLN A 255 -22.33 3.47 -11.64
C GLN A 255 -21.02 3.99 -11.05
N VAL A 256 -20.40 3.19 -10.17
CA VAL A 256 -19.11 3.56 -9.57
C VAL A 256 -17.99 3.37 -10.60
N PRO A 257 -17.30 4.44 -11.04
CA PRO A 257 -16.17 4.31 -11.94
C PRO A 257 -15.04 3.53 -11.26
N GLN A 258 -14.57 2.45 -11.88
CA GLN A 258 -13.49 1.64 -11.33
C GLN A 258 -12.12 2.10 -11.84
N HIS A 259 -12.02 2.41 -13.14
CA HIS A 259 -10.80 2.88 -13.79
C HIS A 259 -11.15 3.95 -14.82
N ALA A 260 -10.18 4.82 -15.12
CA ALA A 260 -10.31 5.83 -16.15
C ALA A 260 -8.96 6.05 -16.86
N ALA A 261 -9.03 6.30 -18.15
CA ALA A 261 -7.91 6.73 -18.99
C ALA A 261 -8.48 7.53 -20.15
N PHE A 262 -7.70 8.48 -20.67
CA PHE A 262 -8.03 9.13 -21.93
C PHE A 262 -7.68 8.22 -23.10
N ALA A 263 -8.49 8.28 -24.15
CA ALA A 263 -8.19 7.67 -25.43
C ALA A 263 -6.94 8.32 -26.05
N SER A 264 -6.34 7.64 -27.03
CA SER A 264 -5.11 8.12 -27.70
C SER A 264 -5.27 9.46 -28.43
N ASP A 265 -6.50 9.85 -28.73
CA ASP A 265 -6.86 11.14 -29.32
C ASP A 265 -7.17 12.22 -28.28
N GLY A 266 -7.04 11.90 -26.99
CA GLY A 266 -7.30 12.81 -25.87
C GLY A 266 -8.77 12.94 -25.50
N THR A 267 -9.65 12.07 -26.01
CA THR A 267 -11.07 11.99 -25.60
C THR A 267 -11.32 11.07 -24.41
#